data_AF-A0A931LFN6-F1
#
_entry.id   AF-A0A931LFN6-F1
#
_cell.length_a   1.000
_cell.length_b   1.000
_cell.length_c   1.000
_cell.angle_alpha   90.00
_cell.angle_beta   90.00
_cell.angle_gamma   90.00
#
_symmetry.space_group_name_H-M   'P 1'
#
loop_
_entity.id
_entity.type
_entity.pdbx_description
1 polymer ?
#
loop_
_entity_poly.entity_id
_entity_poly.type
_entity_poly.pdbx_seq_one_letter_code
_entity_poly.pdbx_strand_id
1 'polypeptide(L)'
;MKTLHIALGAAWLVAAAASVTVAAEPPARPPRVVIHYDRDGKIARQEIDTRGAGKPNLWVYYERGVMVRQEEDTVGDGKPHAWSFFRDGRVERQDVDTKGTGKPDTWYALDAAGRVTKKAVDTQGTGKPDVVAYYENGTAVRSEQDVNADGRPDRIVFFEGGKPARMEESSTRDGTIDLRVTFGPDGQRLREERDPAQRGRPQSVRHYDKGVLVRLDEDAHETGRLSRSTFYEQGQVARVEEDRNGDGRADIWVAFENGERATQREDPGFTGRATIVYHFRDGKLERSEESTSADGRFDLVSFYEGEAITRQEARTSCGERTDVWIHYRGGEKIRQEEDHDCDGKADVRFVFEGGKLARKELVAR
;
A
#
# COMPACT_ATOMS: atom_id res chain seq x y z
N MET A 1 11.78 5.29 11.66
CA MET A 1 11.60 5.35 10.19
C MET A 1 10.79 6.59 9.88
N LYS A 2 11.30 7.50 9.03
CA LYS A 2 10.64 8.77 8.72
C LYS A 2 9.49 8.52 7.75
N THR A 3 8.26 8.71 8.22
CA THR A 3 7.02 8.59 7.45
C THR A 3 6.86 9.83 6.56
N LEU A 4 7.00 9.65 5.24
CA LEU A 4 6.76 10.71 4.27
C LEU A 4 5.24 10.84 4.04
N HIS A 5 4.63 11.87 4.61
CA HIS A 5 3.25 12.23 4.31
C HIS A 5 3.24 13.04 3.00
N ILE A 6 2.64 12.50 1.94
CA ILE A 6 2.35 13.25 0.72
C ILE A 6 0.92 13.79 0.88
N ALA A 7 0.81 15.08 1.15
CA ALA A 7 -0.47 15.78 1.20
C ALA A 7 -1.03 15.95 -0.21
N LEU A 8 -2.26 15.47 -0.45
CA LEU A 8 -3.07 15.87 -1.59
C LEU A 8 -3.59 17.29 -1.35
N GLY A 9 -3.02 18.27 -2.06
CA GLY A 9 -3.53 19.62 -2.10
C GLY A 9 -4.70 19.76 -3.08
N ALA A 10 -5.92 19.73 -2.56
CA ALA A 10 -7.06 20.37 -3.22
C ALA A 10 -7.07 21.85 -2.81
N ALA A 11 -7.17 22.77 -3.78
CA ALA A 11 -7.44 24.17 -3.48
C ALA A 11 -8.51 24.71 -4.43
N TRP A 12 -9.65 25.02 -3.82
CA TRP A 12 -10.77 25.74 -4.39
C TRP A 12 -10.44 27.23 -4.58
N LEU A 13 -11.03 27.83 -5.62
CA LEU A 13 -11.14 29.27 -5.79
C LEU A 13 -11.94 29.89 -4.62
N VAL A 14 -11.35 30.88 -3.95
CA VAL A 14 -12.09 31.91 -3.19
C VAL A 14 -11.50 33.27 -3.53
N ALA A 15 -12.35 34.14 -4.08
CA ALA A 15 -12.03 35.53 -4.37
C ALA A 15 -12.10 36.36 -3.08
N ALA A 16 -11.06 37.12 -2.80
CA ALA A 16 -11.09 38.23 -1.84
C ALA A 16 -10.59 39.49 -2.56
N ALA A 17 -11.47 40.49 -2.64
CA ALA A 17 -11.19 41.78 -3.23
C ALA A 17 -10.30 42.60 -2.29
N ALA A 18 -9.08 42.89 -2.73
CA ALA A 18 -8.28 44.00 -2.21
C ALA A 18 -8.34 45.12 -3.26
N SER A 19 -8.94 46.25 -2.89
CA SER A 19 -8.94 47.46 -3.71
C SER A 19 -7.52 48.03 -3.77
N VAL A 20 -6.83 47.77 -4.88
CA VAL A 20 -5.68 48.57 -5.30
C VAL A 20 -6.18 49.55 -6.34
N THR A 21 -6.08 50.84 -6.03
CA THR A 21 -6.24 51.91 -7.00
C THR A 21 -5.10 51.80 -8.02
N VAL A 22 -5.40 51.19 -9.18
CA VAL A 22 -4.52 51.20 -10.35
C VAL A 22 -4.74 52.51 -11.08
N ALA A 23 -3.67 53.31 -11.21
CA ALA A 23 -3.64 54.46 -12.09
C ALA A 23 -3.97 54.01 -13.52
N ALA A 24 -4.86 54.75 -14.21
CA ALA A 24 -5.29 54.41 -15.56
C ALA A 24 -4.09 54.27 -16.50
N GLU A 25 -3.91 53.09 -17.10
CA GLU A 25 -2.93 52.86 -18.16
C GLU A 25 -3.25 53.75 -19.36
N PRO A 26 -2.22 54.33 -20.04
CA PRO A 26 -2.41 55.10 -21.26
C PRO A 26 -3.07 54.22 -22.35
N PRO A 27 -3.81 54.82 -23.31
CA PRO A 27 -4.55 54.05 -24.31
C PRO A 27 -3.60 53.15 -25.11
N ALA A 28 -3.91 51.85 -25.13
CA ALA A 28 -3.17 50.86 -25.91
C ALA A 28 -3.14 51.30 -27.38
N ARG A 29 -1.93 51.32 -27.97
CA ARG A 29 -1.77 51.57 -29.41
C ARG A 29 -2.50 50.48 -30.19
N PRO A 30 -3.04 50.79 -31.40
CA PRO A 30 -3.70 49.78 -32.22
C PRO A 30 -2.75 48.61 -32.50
N PRO A 31 -3.25 47.36 -32.54
CA PRO A 31 -2.41 46.20 -32.75
C PRO A 31 -1.66 46.31 -34.08
N ARG A 32 -0.36 46.03 -34.05
CA ARG A 32 0.50 46.10 -35.23
C ARG A 32 0.64 44.70 -35.82
N VAL A 33 0.42 44.58 -37.13
CA VAL A 33 0.57 43.32 -37.87
C VAL A 33 1.66 43.48 -38.93
N VAL A 34 2.60 42.54 -38.98
CA VAL A 34 3.57 42.39 -40.07
C VAL A 34 3.28 41.07 -40.78
N ILE A 35 3.04 41.12 -42.09
CA ILE A 35 2.71 39.95 -42.91
C ILE A 35 3.89 39.62 -43.82
N HIS A 36 4.27 38.34 -43.84
CA HIS A 36 5.30 37.78 -44.71
C HIS A 36 4.66 36.82 -45.70
N TYR A 37 5.04 36.91 -46.97
CA TYR A 37 4.52 36.09 -48.06
C TYR A 37 5.58 35.09 -48.57
N ASP A 38 5.14 33.94 -49.08
CA ASP A 38 5.99 32.99 -49.79
C ASP A 38 6.28 33.43 -51.24
N ARG A 39 7.04 32.60 -51.97
CA ARG A 39 7.43 32.88 -53.37
C ARG A 39 6.24 32.90 -54.33
N ASP A 40 5.13 32.26 -53.97
CA ASP A 40 3.90 32.21 -54.76
C ASP A 40 2.93 33.33 -54.37
N GLY A 41 3.33 34.24 -53.46
CA GLY A 41 2.53 35.36 -52.98
C GLY A 41 1.46 34.97 -51.96
N LYS A 42 1.49 33.75 -51.41
CA LYS A 42 0.58 33.33 -50.33
C LYS A 42 1.16 33.71 -48.98
N ILE A 43 0.30 33.94 -47.99
CA ILE A 43 0.75 34.26 -46.63
C ILE A 43 1.56 33.07 -46.10
N ALA A 44 2.75 33.36 -45.57
CA ALA A 44 3.64 32.39 -44.94
C ALA A 44 3.74 32.61 -43.42
N ARG A 45 3.71 33.87 -42.96
CA ARG A 45 3.81 34.21 -41.54
C ARG A 45 3.16 35.56 -41.22
N GLN A 46 2.57 35.68 -40.03
CA GLN A 46 2.16 36.95 -39.42
C GLN A 46 2.87 37.15 -38.08
N GLU A 47 3.27 38.38 -37.79
CA GLU A 47 3.75 38.82 -36.48
C GLU A 47 2.80 39.90 -35.97
N ILE A 48 2.24 39.70 -34.79
CA ILE A 48 1.15 40.53 -34.25
C ILE A 48 1.55 41.01 -32.86
N ASP A 49 1.57 42.32 -32.68
CA ASP A 49 1.63 42.99 -31.38
C ASP A 49 0.19 43.24 -30.92
N THR A 50 -0.40 42.27 -30.22
CA THR A 50 -1.78 42.36 -29.73
C THR A 50 -1.90 43.26 -28.50
N ARG A 51 -0.79 43.58 -27.83
CA ARG A 51 -0.74 44.37 -26.59
C ARG A 51 -0.36 45.84 -26.82
N GLY A 52 0.11 46.20 -28.02
CA GLY A 52 0.57 47.54 -28.36
C GLY A 52 1.90 47.94 -27.71
N ALA A 53 2.71 46.95 -27.30
CA ALA A 53 3.97 47.14 -26.57
C ALA A 53 5.17 47.45 -27.50
N GLY A 54 4.95 47.46 -28.81
CA GLY A 54 5.97 47.70 -29.84
C GLY A 54 6.78 46.46 -30.22
N LYS A 55 6.48 45.30 -29.64
CA LYS A 55 7.07 44.00 -29.97
C LYS A 55 5.94 42.99 -30.24
N PRO A 56 6.06 42.12 -31.26
CA PRO A 56 5.07 41.07 -31.47
C PRO A 56 5.05 40.11 -30.28
N ASN A 57 3.85 39.65 -29.92
CA ASN A 57 3.62 38.64 -28.88
C ASN A 57 2.79 37.45 -29.41
N LEU A 58 2.43 37.48 -30.69
CA LEU A 58 1.72 36.43 -31.39
C LEU A 58 2.34 36.26 -32.78
N TRP A 59 2.73 35.03 -33.11
CA TRP A 59 3.24 34.65 -34.42
C TRP A 59 2.37 33.56 -35.01
N VAL A 60 1.94 33.72 -36.25
CA VAL A 60 1.10 32.74 -36.95
C VAL A 60 1.82 32.28 -38.20
N TYR A 61 1.89 30.97 -38.43
CA TYR A 61 2.61 30.35 -39.53
C TYR A 61 1.64 29.59 -40.43
N TYR A 62 1.88 29.68 -41.72
CA TYR A 62 1.03 29.14 -42.77
C TYR A 62 1.85 28.29 -43.74
N GLU A 63 1.28 27.18 -44.19
CA GLU A 63 1.80 26.40 -45.32
C GLU A 63 0.79 26.46 -46.46
N ARG A 64 1.23 26.97 -47.63
CA ARG A 64 0.38 27.17 -48.81
C ARG A 64 -0.92 27.95 -48.51
N GLY A 65 -0.86 28.86 -47.54
CA GLY A 65 -1.99 29.69 -47.09
C GLY A 65 -2.89 29.07 -46.02
N VAL A 66 -2.61 27.83 -45.58
CA VAL A 66 -3.35 27.16 -44.50
C VAL A 66 -2.59 27.33 -43.19
N MET A 67 -3.26 27.75 -42.11
CA MET A 67 -2.65 27.89 -40.79
C MET A 67 -2.18 26.53 -40.29
N VAL A 68 -0.91 26.42 -39.92
CA VAL A 68 -0.31 25.18 -39.41
C VAL A 68 0.22 25.33 -37.99
N ARG A 69 0.57 26.54 -37.56
CA ARG A 69 1.14 26.79 -36.24
C ARG A 69 0.90 28.22 -35.76
N GLN A 70 0.69 28.36 -34.46
CA GLN A 70 0.65 29.63 -33.74
C GLN A 70 1.62 29.57 -32.57
N GLU A 71 2.35 30.65 -32.33
CA GLU A 71 3.25 30.81 -31.19
C GLU A 71 2.83 32.07 -30.41
N GLU A 72 2.77 31.99 -29.10
CA GLU A 72 2.29 33.08 -28.25
C GLU A 72 3.24 33.32 -27.07
N ASP A 73 3.64 34.58 -26.90
CA ASP A 73 4.32 35.06 -25.69
C ASP A 73 3.26 35.42 -24.64
N THR A 74 2.99 34.48 -23.75
CA THR A 74 1.94 34.63 -22.74
C THR A 74 2.35 35.55 -21.59
N VAL A 75 3.64 35.72 -21.32
CA VAL A 75 4.14 36.49 -20.16
C VAL A 75 4.80 37.83 -20.51
N GLY A 76 5.04 38.10 -21.80
CA GLY A 76 5.52 39.39 -22.30
C GLY A 76 7.04 39.59 -22.25
N ASP A 77 7.84 38.52 -22.23
CA ASP A 77 9.30 38.61 -22.19
C ASP A 77 9.96 38.71 -23.59
N GLY A 78 9.14 38.64 -24.64
CA GLY A 78 9.56 38.64 -26.05
C GLY A 78 9.86 37.26 -26.63
N LYS A 79 9.57 36.17 -25.90
CA LYS A 79 9.72 34.78 -26.36
C LYS A 79 8.38 34.04 -26.28
N PRO A 80 8.08 33.12 -27.21
CA PRO A 80 6.91 32.28 -27.09
C PRO A 80 6.97 31.34 -25.89
N HIS A 81 5.81 31.10 -25.28
CA HIS A 81 5.58 30.18 -24.16
C HIS A 81 4.51 29.13 -24.48
N ALA A 82 3.72 29.35 -25.52
CA ALA A 82 2.74 28.41 -26.02
C ALA A 82 2.85 28.27 -27.53
N TRP A 83 2.79 27.03 -28.01
CA TRP A 83 2.81 26.67 -29.43
C TRP A 83 1.57 25.83 -29.73
N SER A 84 0.67 26.32 -30.57
CA SER A 84 -0.49 25.55 -31.04
C SER A 84 -0.24 25.07 -32.47
N PHE A 85 -0.48 23.79 -32.74
CA PHE A 85 -0.33 23.16 -34.05
C PHE A 85 -1.70 22.79 -34.60
N PHE A 86 -1.90 23.07 -35.89
CA PHE A 86 -3.20 22.97 -36.54
C PHE A 86 -3.21 21.90 -37.63
N ARG A 87 -4.29 21.12 -37.69
CA ARG A 87 -4.62 20.22 -38.79
C ARG A 87 -6.10 20.42 -39.15
N ASP A 88 -6.38 20.54 -40.44
CA ASP A 88 -7.74 20.78 -40.96
C ASP A 88 -8.45 21.97 -40.29
N GLY A 89 -7.71 23.04 -40.00
CA GLY A 89 -8.21 24.26 -39.38
C GLY A 89 -8.53 24.14 -37.89
N ARG A 90 -8.16 23.03 -37.23
CA ARG A 90 -8.38 22.77 -35.80
C ARG A 90 -7.06 22.55 -35.10
N VAL A 91 -6.99 22.94 -33.83
CA VAL A 91 -5.81 22.65 -33.00
C VAL A 91 -5.76 21.16 -32.72
N GLU A 92 -4.68 20.50 -33.13
CA GLU A 92 -4.45 19.08 -32.83
C GLU A 92 -3.48 18.88 -31.66
N ARG A 93 -2.59 19.84 -31.43
CA ARG A 93 -1.58 19.78 -30.38
C ARG A 93 -1.29 21.17 -29.82
N GLN A 94 -1.05 21.25 -28.51
CA GLN A 94 -0.50 22.43 -27.86
C GLN A 94 0.71 22.07 -27.02
N ASP A 95 1.81 22.80 -27.19
CA ASP A 95 3.02 22.67 -26.41
C ASP A 95 3.16 23.91 -25.55
N VAL A 96 3.52 23.76 -24.27
CA VAL A 96 3.56 24.85 -23.28
C VAL A 96 4.84 24.78 -22.46
N ASP A 97 5.53 25.90 -22.35
CA ASP A 97 6.64 26.12 -21.42
C ASP A 97 6.07 26.73 -20.14
N THR A 98 5.70 25.85 -19.19
CA THR A 98 5.10 26.25 -17.92
C THR A 98 6.14 26.76 -16.93
N LYS A 99 7.41 26.41 -17.14
CA LYS A 99 8.55 26.77 -16.27
C LYS A 99 9.33 27.99 -16.76
N GLY A 100 9.05 28.51 -17.96
CA GLY A 100 9.71 29.69 -18.54
C GLY A 100 11.18 29.43 -18.92
N THR A 101 11.51 28.20 -19.31
CA THR A 101 12.88 27.79 -19.65
C THR A 101 13.27 28.07 -21.11
N GLY A 102 12.32 28.55 -21.91
CA GLY A 102 12.41 28.69 -23.37
C GLY A 102 12.18 27.39 -24.14
N LYS A 103 11.77 26.31 -23.45
CA LYS A 103 11.47 25.01 -24.04
C LYS A 103 10.16 24.49 -23.45
N PRO A 104 9.25 23.92 -24.27
CA PRO A 104 8.06 23.27 -23.74
C PRO A 104 8.40 22.16 -22.73
N ASP A 105 7.65 22.11 -21.63
CA ASP A 105 7.70 21.04 -20.63
C ASP A 105 6.36 20.30 -20.51
N THR A 106 5.32 20.79 -21.19
CA THR A 106 3.99 20.20 -21.18
C THR A 106 3.42 20.16 -22.60
N TRP A 107 2.82 19.04 -22.99
CA TRP A 107 2.22 18.82 -24.31
C TRP A 107 0.80 18.29 -24.18
N TYR A 108 -0.12 18.84 -24.96
CA TYR A 108 -1.53 18.43 -25.03
C TYR A 108 -1.84 17.94 -26.44
N ALA A 109 -2.49 16.79 -26.58
CA ALA A 109 -3.15 16.38 -27.83
C ALA A 109 -4.66 16.58 -27.68
N LEU A 110 -5.31 17.07 -28.74
CA LEU A 110 -6.72 17.42 -28.74
C LEU A 110 -7.48 16.62 -29.81
N ASP A 111 -8.74 16.27 -29.53
CA ASP A 111 -9.62 15.69 -30.52
C ASP A 111 -10.24 16.74 -31.45
N ALA A 112 -11.03 16.28 -32.43
CA ALA A 112 -11.72 17.15 -33.38
C ALA A 112 -12.72 18.15 -32.74
N ALA A 113 -13.13 17.92 -31.49
CA ALA A 113 -13.99 18.82 -30.72
C ALA A 113 -13.18 19.77 -29.80
N GLY A 114 -11.84 19.72 -29.86
CA GLY A 114 -10.95 20.53 -29.02
C GLY A 114 -10.83 20.01 -27.58
N ARG A 115 -11.21 18.76 -27.31
CA ARG A 115 -11.06 18.16 -25.98
C ARG A 115 -9.71 17.49 -25.87
N VAL A 116 -9.04 17.64 -24.72
CA VAL A 116 -7.77 16.96 -24.46
C VAL A 116 -7.98 15.45 -24.46
N THR A 117 -7.18 14.73 -25.23
CA THR A 117 -7.12 13.25 -25.27
C THR A 117 -5.86 12.71 -24.62
N LYS A 118 -4.78 13.51 -24.62
CA LYS A 118 -3.50 13.17 -24.00
C LYS A 118 -2.82 14.42 -23.45
N LYS A 119 -2.24 14.30 -22.25
CA LYS A 119 -1.35 15.30 -21.65
C LYS A 119 -0.03 14.63 -21.32
N ALA A 120 1.08 15.14 -21.83
CA ALA A 120 2.42 14.69 -21.49
C ALA A 120 3.18 15.81 -20.75
N VAL A 121 4.00 15.45 -19.75
CA VAL A 121 4.74 16.41 -18.91
C VAL A 121 6.16 15.91 -18.70
N ASP A 122 7.14 16.81 -18.85
CA ASP A 122 8.54 16.63 -18.46
C ASP A 122 8.75 17.20 -17.06
N THR A 123 8.54 16.35 -16.06
CA THR A 123 8.65 16.70 -14.65
C THR A 123 10.12 16.91 -14.25
N GLN A 124 11.05 16.23 -14.92
CA GLN A 124 12.49 16.22 -14.61
C GLN A 124 13.32 17.24 -15.39
N GLY A 125 12.76 17.87 -16.44
CA GLY A 125 13.45 18.86 -17.27
C GLY A 125 14.48 18.25 -18.24
N THR A 126 14.27 17.01 -18.66
CA THR A 126 15.19 16.31 -19.58
C THR A 126 14.98 16.67 -21.05
N GLY A 127 13.89 17.39 -21.35
CA GLY A 127 13.39 17.65 -22.70
C GLY A 127 12.53 16.50 -23.26
N LYS A 128 12.29 15.44 -22.48
CA LYS A 128 11.41 14.33 -22.82
C LYS A 128 10.35 14.18 -21.72
N PRO A 129 9.08 14.01 -22.06
CA PRO A 129 8.05 13.79 -21.05
C PRO A 129 8.24 12.44 -20.36
N ASP A 130 8.23 12.44 -19.03
CA ASP A 130 8.25 11.25 -18.18
C ASP A 130 6.86 10.89 -17.66
N VAL A 131 5.87 11.78 -17.76
CA VAL A 131 4.48 11.50 -17.37
C VAL A 131 3.55 11.68 -18.56
N VAL A 132 2.63 10.73 -18.76
CA VAL A 132 1.61 10.77 -19.80
C VAL A 132 0.25 10.40 -19.24
N ALA A 133 -0.70 11.33 -19.24
CA ALA A 133 -2.10 11.10 -18.92
C ALA A 133 -2.97 11.01 -20.17
N TYR A 134 -3.94 10.10 -20.17
CA TYR A 134 -4.90 9.83 -21.23
C TYR A 134 -6.31 10.16 -20.74
N TYR A 135 -7.10 10.75 -21.63
CA TYR A 135 -8.42 11.27 -21.33
C TYR A 135 -9.45 10.75 -22.32
N GLU A 136 -10.62 10.40 -21.81
CA GLU A 136 -11.80 10.06 -22.60
C GLU A 136 -12.94 11.00 -22.19
N ASN A 137 -13.53 11.68 -23.18
CA ASN A 137 -14.61 12.64 -22.95
C ASN A 137 -14.30 13.68 -21.84
N GLY A 138 -13.03 14.12 -21.75
CA GLY A 138 -12.57 15.10 -20.76
C GLY A 138 -12.26 14.53 -19.37
N THR A 139 -12.44 13.23 -19.15
CA THR A 139 -12.12 12.56 -17.88
C THR A 139 -10.84 11.75 -18.03
N ALA A 140 -9.91 11.87 -17.07
CA ALA A 140 -8.72 11.02 -17.07
C ALA A 140 -9.13 9.56 -16.89
N VAL A 141 -8.58 8.67 -17.72
CA VAL A 141 -8.81 7.22 -17.65
C VAL A 141 -7.54 6.46 -17.29
N ARG A 142 -6.36 7.04 -17.61
CA ARG A 142 -5.06 6.40 -17.37
C ARG A 142 -3.95 7.43 -17.25
N SER A 143 -2.97 7.19 -16.40
CA SER A 143 -1.71 7.94 -16.34
C SER A 143 -0.55 6.96 -16.26
N GLU A 144 0.49 7.22 -17.03
CA GLU A 144 1.74 6.46 -17.06
C GLU A 144 2.88 7.38 -16.65
N GLN A 145 3.85 6.84 -15.92
CA GLN A 145 5.07 7.54 -15.55
C GLN A 145 6.28 6.64 -15.80
N ASP A 146 7.28 7.14 -16.51
CA ASP A 146 8.54 6.50 -16.89
C ASP A 146 9.70 7.42 -16.46
N VAL A 147 10.17 7.24 -15.21
CA VAL A 147 11.16 8.11 -14.57
C VAL A 147 12.56 7.84 -15.11
N ASN A 148 12.87 6.60 -15.47
CA ASN A 148 14.19 6.19 -15.95
C ASN A 148 14.37 6.36 -17.48
N ALA A 149 13.28 6.71 -18.20
CA ALA A 149 13.23 6.94 -19.64
C ALA A 149 13.63 5.72 -20.49
N ASP A 150 13.34 4.51 -20.00
CA ASP A 150 13.61 3.26 -20.71
C ASP A 150 12.48 2.85 -21.67
N GLY A 151 11.37 3.60 -21.69
CA GLY A 151 10.18 3.36 -22.50
C GLY A 151 9.16 2.42 -21.87
N ARG A 152 9.41 1.92 -20.66
CA ARG A 152 8.49 1.10 -19.86
C ARG A 152 8.02 1.92 -18.66
N PRO A 153 6.71 2.14 -18.49
CA PRO A 153 6.22 2.88 -17.34
C PRO A 153 6.59 2.22 -16.00
N ASP A 154 7.26 2.97 -15.15
CA ASP A 154 7.52 2.65 -13.74
C ASP A 154 6.23 2.65 -12.91
N ARG A 155 5.26 3.48 -13.28
CA ARG A 155 3.97 3.55 -12.60
C ARG A 155 2.84 3.76 -13.61
N ILE A 156 1.75 3.03 -13.41
CA ILE A 156 0.51 3.17 -14.17
C ILE A 156 -0.65 3.37 -13.19
N VAL A 157 -1.43 4.42 -13.37
CA VAL A 157 -2.65 4.70 -12.59
C VAL A 157 -3.84 4.63 -13.53
N PHE A 158 -4.85 3.84 -13.16
CA PHE A 158 -6.12 3.73 -13.85
C PHE A 158 -7.19 4.48 -13.06
N PHE A 159 -8.04 5.21 -13.79
CA PHE A 159 -9.05 6.06 -13.20
C PHE A 159 -10.45 5.62 -13.62
N GLU A 160 -11.39 5.67 -12.68
CA GLU A 160 -12.82 5.47 -12.91
C GLU A 160 -13.58 6.66 -12.32
N GLY A 161 -14.45 7.29 -13.12
CA GLY A 161 -15.17 8.50 -12.69
C GLY A 161 -14.24 9.64 -12.25
N GLY A 162 -13.03 9.72 -12.82
CA GLY A 162 -12.01 10.72 -12.48
C GLY A 162 -11.25 10.45 -11.17
N LYS A 163 -11.51 9.34 -10.47
CA LYS A 163 -10.79 8.93 -9.26
C LYS A 163 -9.89 7.73 -9.54
N PRO A 164 -8.76 7.57 -8.83
CA PRO A 164 -7.95 6.37 -8.95
C PRO A 164 -8.76 5.13 -8.56
N ALA A 165 -8.76 4.12 -9.43
CA ALA A 165 -9.37 2.81 -9.18
C ALA A 165 -8.30 1.73 -8.99
N ARG A 166 -7.17 1.86 -9.69
CA ARG A 166 -6.03 0.94 -9.59
C ARG A 166 -4.71 1.68 -9.86
N MET A 167 -3.66 1.27 -9.16
CA MET A 167 -2.28 1.67 -9.42
C MET A 167 -1.42 0.41 -9.56
N GLU A 168 -0.50 0.43 -10.51
CA GLU A 168 0.56 -0.54 -10.70
C GLU A 168 1.90 0.17 -10.69
N GLU A 169 2.91 -0.43 -10.07
CA GLU A 169 4.25 0.15 -9.96
C GLU A 169 5.33 -0.92 -10.05
N SER A 170 6.40 -0.58 -10.79
CA SER A 170 7.71 -1.23 -10.77
C SER A 170 8.60 -0.44 -9.82
N SER A 171 8.69 -0.90 -8.58
CA SER A 171 9.46 -0.26 -7.50
C SER A 171 10.95 -0.22 -7.82
N THR A 172 11.45 -1.17 -8.60
CA THR A 172 12.85 -1.29 -9.05
C THR A 172 13.13 -0.55 -10.36
N ARG A 173 12.10 -0.06 -11.06
CA ARG A 173 12.22 0.61 -12.36
C ARG A 173 12.91 -0.24 -13.42
N ASP A 174 12.55 -1.51 -13.48
CA ASP A 174 12.96 -2.46 -14.52
C ASP A 174 11.81 -2.81 -15.48
N GLY A 175 10.65 -2.16 -15.29
CA GLY A 175 9.43 -2.37 -16.04
C GLY A 175 8.60 -3.58 -15.60
N THR A 176 9.03 -4.33 -14.59
CA THR A 176 8.23 -5.41 -13.99
C THR A 176 7.44 -4.87 -12.81
N ILE A 177 6.12 -5.04 -12.85
CA ILE A 177 5.22 -4.59 -11.78
C ILE A 177 5.32 -5.54 -10.59
N ASP A 178 5.81 -5.02 -9.46
CA ASP A 178 5.88 -5.71 -8.16
C ASP A 178 4.88 -5.13 -7.14
N LEU A 179 4.25 -3.99 -7.42
CA LEU A 179 3.25 -3.38 -6.55
C LEU A 179 1.93 -3.15 -7.30
N ARG A 180 0.82 -3.64 -6.75
CA ARG A 180 -0.53 -3.31 -7.20
C ARG A 180 -1.38 -2.79 -6.07
N VAL A 181 -2.09 -1.68 -6.28
CA VAL A 181 -3.01 -1.09 -5.32
C VAL A 181 -4.38 -0.94 -5.95
N THR A 182 -5.43 -1.42 -5.28
CA THR A 182 -6.83 -1.20 -5.65
C THR A 182 -7.45 -0.20 -4.71
N PHE A 183 -8.22 0.73 -5.26
CA PHE A 183 -8.90 1.79 -4.54
C PHE A 183 -10.41 1.60 -4.61
N GLY A 184 -11.12 2.07 -3.59
CA GLY A 184 -12.57 2.12 -3.55
C GLY A 184 -13.15 3.33 -4.30
N PRO A 185 -14.47 3.41 -4.47
CA PRO A 185 -15.14 4.53 -5.14
C PRO A 185 -14.94 5.91 -4.46
N ASP A 186 -14.55 5.90 -3.18
CA ASP A 186 -14.18 7.08 -2.40
C ASP A 186 -12.71 7.50 -2.60
N GLY A 187 -11.92 6.72 -3.34
CA GLY A 187 -10.49 6.92 -3.58
C GLY A 187 -9.59 6.38 -2.46
N GLN A 188 -10.15 5.72 -1.45
CA GLN A 188 -9.37 5.12 -0.36
C GLN A 188 -8.82 3.76 -0.80
N ARG A 189 -7.68 3.35 -0.23
CA ARG A 189 -7.11 2.02 -0.52
C ARG A 189 -8.06 0.96 0.01
N LEU A 190 -8.27 -0.09 -0.79
CA LEU A 190 -8.96 -1.31 -0.37
C LEU A 190 -7.97 -2.46 -0.25
N ARG A 191 -6.99 -2.52 -1.16
CA ARG A 191 -6.06 -3.64 -1.24
C ARG A 191 -4.72 -3.24 -1.82
N GLU A 192 -3.64 -3.81 -1.31
CA GLU A 192 -2.28 -3.60 -1.81
C GLU A 192 -1.56 -4.96 -1.87
N GLU A 193 -1.13 -5.37 -3.06
CA GLU A 193 -0.33 -6.57 -3.31
C GLU A 193 1.13 -6.18 -3.54
N ARG A 194 2.05 -6.96 -2.96
CA ARG A 194 3.49 -6.80 -3.20
C ARG A 194 4.13 -8.13 -3.59
N ASP A 195 4.81 -8.14 -4.71
CA ASP A 195 5.65 -9.22 -5.24
C ASP A 195 7.09 -8.72 -5.46
N PRO A 196 7.81 -8.25 -4.41
CA PRO A 196 9.18 -7.73 -4.55
C PRO A 196 10.16 -8.72 -5.20
N ALA A 197 9.90 -10.02 -5.10
CA ALA A 197 10.72 -11.03 -5.75
C ALA A 197 10.36 -11.26 -7.24
N GLN A 198 9.33 -10.59 -7.75
CA GLN A 198 8.84 -10.66 -9.13
C GLN A 198 8.60 -12.10 -9.62
N ARG A 199 8.04 -12.95 -8.74
CA ARG A 199 7.78 -14.37 -9.03
C ARG A 199 6.38 -14.63 -9.60
N GLY A 200 5.61 -13.58 -9.88
CA GLY A 200 4.24 -13.62 -10.36
C GLY A 200 3.19 -13.90 -9.28
N ARG A 201 3.61 -13.94 -8.00
CA ARG A 201 2.74 -14.18 -6.84
C ARG A 201 3.12 -13.21 -5.73
N PRO A 202 2.16 -12.44 -5.18
CA PRO A 202 2.49 -11.54 -4.09
C PRO A 202 3.00 -12.30 -2.87
N GLN A 203 4.08 -11.81 -2.27
CA GLN A 203 4.55 -12.26 -0.95
C GLN A 203 3.81 -11.56 0.19
N SER A 204 3.14 -10.43 -0.06
CA SER A 204 2.23 -9.84 0.90
C SER A 204 1.01 -9.18 0.26
N VAL A 205 -0.11 -9.22 0.98
CA VAL A 205 -1.36 -8.56 0.61
C VAL A 205 -1.90 -7.83 1.84
N ARG A 206 -2.05 -6.50 1.73
CA ARG A 206 -2.72 -5.68 2.75
C ARG A 206 -4.16 -5.41 2.34
N HIS A 207 -5.06 -5.54 3.30
CA HIS A 207 -6.49 -5.26 3.17
C HIS A 207 -6.87 -4.09 4.08
N TYR A 208 -7.64 -3.16 3.53
CA TYR A 208 -8.03 -1.94 4.20
C TYR A 208 -9.55 -1.83 4.26
N ASP A 209 -10.08 -1.38 5.40
CA ASP A 209 -11.47 -0.94 5.55
C ASP A 209 -11.47 0.57 5.85
N LYS A 210 -12.18 1.35 5.03
CA LYS A 210 -12.19 2.83 5.11
C LYS A 210 -10.77 3.43 5.28
N GLY A 211 -9.82 2.91 4.50
CA GLY A 211 -8.43 3.35 4.50
C GLY A 211 -7.59 2.89 5.69
N VAL A 212 -8.16 2.18 6.66
CA VAL A 212 -7.45 1.63 7.83
C VAL A 212 -7.06 0.17 7.54
N LEU A 213 -5.81 -0.19 7.84
CA LEU A 213 -5.34 -1.57 7.68
C LEU A 213 -6.08 -2.49 8.66
N VAL A 214 -6.76 -3.51 8.15
CA VAL A 214 -7.51 -4.49 8.95
C VAL A 214 -6.94 -5.90 8.85
N ARG A 215 -6.24 -6.22 7.76
CA ARG A 215 -5.58 -7.52 7.57
C ARG A 215 -4.31 -7.41 6.73
N LEU A 216 -3.29 -8.18 7.09
CA LEU A 216 -2.06 -8.39 6.32
C LEU A 216 -1.84 -9.89 6.15
N ASP A 217 -1.85 -10.35 4.91
CA ASP A 217 -1.56 -11.73 4.54
C ASP A 217 -0.13 -11.80 3.97
N GLU A 218 0.69 -12.74 4.42
CA GLU A 218 2.12 -12.85 4.09
C GLU A 218 2.54 -14.30 3.80
N ASP A 219 3.44 -14.47 2.85
CA ASP A 219 4.18 -15.71 2.65
C ASP A 219 5.34 -15.79 3.65
N ALA A 220 5.00 -16.11 4.90
CA ALA A 220 5.92 -16.04 6.04
C ALA A 220 7.13 -16.99 5.92
N HIS A 221 7.03 -17.99 5.04
CA HIS A 221 8.03 -19.05 4.87
C HIS A 221 8.58 -19.15 3.43
N GLU A 222 8.32 -18.14 2.60
CA GLU A 222 8.77 -18.07 1.20
C GLU A 222 8.41 -19.29 0.33
N THR A 223 7.26 -19.89 0.62
CA THR A 223 6.73 -21.09 -0.05
C THR A 223 6.02 -20.77 -1.37
N GLY A 224 5.76 -19.49 -1.65
CA GLY A 224 4.91 -19.02 -2.74
C GLY A 224 3.41 -19.05 -2.41
N ARG A 225 3.04 -19.22 -1.14
CA ARG A 225 1.67 -19.17 -0.62
C ARG A 225 1.61 -18.20 0.56
N LEU A 226 0.58 -17.37 0.61
CA LEU A 226 0.31 -16.56 1.80
C LEU A 226 -0.13 -17.51 2.92
N SER A 227 0.70 -17.66 3.94
CA SER A 227 0.54 -18.64 5.02
C SER A 227 0.25 -17.98 6.36
N ARG A 228 0.60 -16.70 6.55
CA ARG A 228 0.30 -15.95 7.78
C ARG A 228 -0.69 -14.84 7.50
N SER A 229 -1.71 -14.71 8.33
CA SER A 229 -2.69 -13.63 8.30
C SER A 229 -2.67 -12.88 9.64
N THR A 230 -2.29 -11.61 9.64
CA THR A 230 -2.31 -10.71 10.80
C THR A 230 -3.53 -9.79 10.72
N PHE A 231 -4.32 -9.75 11.77
CA PHE A 231 -5.55 -8.96 11.85
C PHE A 231 -5.39 -7.82 12.84
N TYR A 232 -5.92 -6.66 12.47
CA TYR A 232 -5.75 -5.42 13.21
C TYR A 232 -7.11 -4.89 13.68
N GLU A 233 -7.17 -4.47 14.94
CA GLU A 233 -8.30 -3.76 15.52
C GLU A 233 -7.78 -2.47 16.17
N GLN A 234 -8.40 -1.33 15.86
CA GLN A 234 -7.98 -0.01 16.36
C GLN A 234 -6.47 0.30 16.12
N GLY A 235 -5.89 -0.27 15.05
CA GLY A 235 -4.48 -0.10 14.69
C GLY A 235 -3.50 -0.98 15.48
N GLN A 236 -3.98 -1.84 16.38
CA GLN A 236 -3.18 -2.82 17.11
C GLN A 236 -3.41 -4.22 16.54
N VAL A 237 -2.42 -5.11 16.69
CA VAL A 237 -2.61 -6.52 16.32
C VAL A 237 -3.61 -7.13 17.30
N ALA A 238 -4.70 -7.67 16.77
CA ALA A 238 -5.73 -8.37 17.55
C ALA A 238 -5.48 -9.87 17.52
N ARG A 239 -5.14 -10.42 16.35
CA ARG A 239 -4.78 -11.83 16.20
C ARG A 239 -3.85 -12.08 15.02
N VAL A 240 -3.13 -13.19 15.10
CA VAL A 240 -2.34 -13.77 14.01
C VAL A 240 -2.82 -15.20 13.78
N GLU A 241 -3.02 -15.57 12.53
CA GLU A 241 -3.29 -16.94 12.08
C GLU A 241 -2.15 -17.41 11.18
N GLU A 242 -1.78 -18.68 11.27
CA GLU A 242 -0.76 -19.27 10.39
C GLU A 242 -1.17 -20.67 9.93
N ASP A 243 -1.23 -20.86 8.62
CA ASP A 243 -1.40 -22.13 7.90
C ASP A 243 -0.02 -22.72 7.60
N ARG A 244 0.43 -23.68 8.42
CA ARG A 244 1.76 -24.28 8.32
C ARG A 244 1.81 -25.39 7.27
N ASN A 245 0.70 -26.08 7.02
CA ASN A 245 0.67 -27.22 6.08
C ASN A 245 0.22 -26.83 4.65
N GLY A 246 -0.29 -25.61 4.47
CA GLY A 246 -0.75 -25.06 3.20
C GLY A 246 -2.11 -25.56 2.73
N ASP A 247 -2.95 -26.07 3.63
CA ASP A 247 -4.28 -26.62 3.32
C ASP A 247 -5.39 -25.55 3.26
N GLY A 248 -5.06 -24.29 3.59
CA GLY A 248 -5.97 -23.15 3.61
C GLY A 248 -6.68 -22.94 4.95
N ARG A 249 -6.37 -23.74 5.98
CA ARG A 249 -6.83 -23.56 7.36
C ARG A 249 -5.64 -23.17 8.21
N ALA A 250 -5.89 -22.32 9.20
CA ALA A 250 -4.85 -22.00 10.17
C ALA A 250 -4.58 -23.22 11.05
N ASP A 251 -3.31 -23.38 11.44
CA ASP A 251 -2.81 -24.36 12.40
C ASP A 251 -2.32 -23.68 13.69
N ILE A 252 -2.02 -22.38 13.60
CA ILE A 252 -1.73 -21.53 14.75
C ILE A 252 -2.74 -20.39 14.80
N TRP A 253 -3.22 -20.09 15.99
CA TRP A 253 -3.96 -18.86 16.30
C TRP A 253 -3.30 -18.19 17.50
N VAL A 254 -2.84 -16.96 17.34
CA VAL A 254 -2.32 -16.13 18.43
C VAL A 254 -3.27 -14.97 18.65
N ALA A 255 -3.79 -14.81 19.86
CA ALA A 255 -4.62 -13.66 20.23
C ALA A 255 -3.82 -12.69 21.10
N PHE A 256 -4.06 -11.41 20.91
CA PHE A 256 -3.37 -10.32 21.59
C PHE A 256 -4.37 -9.48 22.39
N GLU A 257 -3.97 -9.07 23.58
CA GLU A 257 -4.72 -8.16 24.45
C GLU A 257 -3.76 -7.05 24.91
N ASN A 258 -4.16 -5.79 24.75
CA ASN A 258 -3.34 -4.62 25.08
C ASN A 258 -1.93 -4.62 24.45
N GLY A 259 -1.78 -5.25 23.26
CA GLY A 259 -0.52 -5.35 22.53
C GLY A 259 0.40 -6.50 22.97
N GLU A 260 0.00 -7.30 23.97
CA GLU A 260 0.73 -8.48 24.42
C GLU A 260 0.02 -9.76 24.00
N ARG A 261 0.76 -10.85 23.80
CA ARG A 261 0.17 -12.16 23.54
C ARG A 261 -0.63 -12.57 24.77
N ALA A 262 -1.90 -12.93 24.58
CA ALA A 262 -2.79 -13.43 25.63
C ALA A 262 -2.95 -14.94 25.55
N THR A 263 -3.18 -15.46 24.33
CA THR A 263 -3.28 -16.91 24.09
C THR A 263 -2.63 -17.30 22.77
N GLN A 264 -2.17 -18.55 22.70
CA GLN A 264 -1.74 -19.19 21.46
C GLN A 264 -2.33 -20.59 21.39
N ARG A 265 -3.02 -20.91 20.31
CA ARG A 265 -3.61 -22.22 20.06
C ARG A 265 -2.88 -22.87 18.90
N GLU A 266 -2.57 -24.15 19.02
CA GLU A 266 -1.87 -24.90 17.98
C GLU A 266 -2.58 -26.21 17.67
N ASP A 267 -2.62 -26.56 16.39
CA ASP A 267 -3.04 -27.85 15.85
C ASP A 267 -1.85 -28.53 15.15
N PRO A 268 -0.91 -29.15 15.90
CA PRO A 268 0.23 -29.84 15.32
C PRO A 268 -0.16 -31.05 14.46
N GLY A 269 -1.37 -31.58 14.66
CA GLY A 269 -1.89 -32.73 13.93
C GLY A 269 -2.60 -32.37 12.63
N PHE A 270 -2.77 -31.08 12.32
CA PHE A 270 -3.44 -30.60 11.10
C PHE A 270 -4.86 -31.16 10.95
N THR A 271 -5.61 -31.20 12.05
CA THR A 271 -6.96 -31.79 12.13
C THR A 271 -8.09 -30.77 11.96
N GLY A 272 -7.75 -29.48 11.95
CA GLY A 272 -8.66 -28.35 12.09
C GLY A 272 -9.07 -28.04 13.54
N ARG A 273 -8.44 -28.67 14.53
CA ARG A 273 -8.73 -28.49 15.97
C ARG A 273 -7.43 -28.34 16.73
N ALA A 274 -7.27 -27.20 17.41
CA ALA A 274 -6.13 -27.02 18.29
C ALA A 274 -6.12 -28.04 19.44
N THR A 275 -5.03 -28.78 19.57
CA THR A 275 -4.77 -29.72 20.67
C THR A 275 -3.89 -29.14 21.75
N ILE A 276 -3.28 -27.97 21.52
CA ILE A 276 -2.47 -27.25 22.51
C ILE A 276 -2.96 -25.81 22.64
N VAL A 277 -3.07 -25.30 23.86
CA VAL A 277 -3.39 -23.91 24.17
C VAL A 277 -2.41 -23.37 25.20
N TYR A 278 -1.69 -22.32 24.86
CA TYR A 278 -0.82 -21.57 25.76
C TYR A 278 -1.54 -20.31 26.25
N HIS A 279 -1.38 -20.01 27.54
CA HIS A 279 -1.89 -18.82 28.20
C HIS A 279 -0.74 -17.99 28.72
N PHE A 280 -0.82 -16.70 28.45
CA PHE A 280 0.20 -15.73 28.81
C PHE A 280 -0.36 -14.68 29.78
N ARG A 281 0.49 -14.20 30.68
CA ARG A 281 0.20 -13.07 31.58
C ARG A 281 1.42 -12.15 31.61
N ASP A 282 1.19 -10.85 31.41
CA ASP A 282 2.25 -9.83 31.35
C ASP A 282 3.39 -10.22 30.38
N GLY A 283 3.00 -10.71 29.20
CA GLY A 283 3.89 -11.19 28.15
C GLY A 283 4.65 -12.51 28.42
N LYS A 284 4.45 -13.15 29.59
CA LYS A 284 5.14 -14.39 29.98
C LYS A 284 4.21 -15.59 29.92
N LEU A 285 4.75 -16.75 29.53
CA LEU A 285 4.00 -18.00 29.55
C LEU A 285 3.65 -18.36 31.01
N GLU A 286 2.35 -18.49 31.31
CA GLU A 286 1.86 -18.86 32.63
C GLU A 286 1.51 -20.36 32.68
N ARG A 287 0.81 -20.83 31.65
CA ARG A 287 0.38 -22.23 31.57
C ARG A 287 0.12 -22.68 30.13
N SER A 288 0.14 -23.98 29.90
CA SER A 288 -0.36 -24.62 28.69
C SER A 288 -1.34 -25.73 29.04
N GLU A 289 -2.30 -25.97 28.14
CA GLU A 289 -3.25 -27.07 28.17
C GLU A 289 -3.07 -27.90 26.90
N GLU A 290 -2.94 -29.22 27.02
CA GLU A 290 -2.71 -30.16 25.92
C GLU A 290 -3.70 -31.32 25.97
N SER A 291 -4.22 -31.74 24.81
CA SER A 291 -4.98 -32.97 24.62
C SER A 291 -4.06 -34.04 24.06
N THR A 292 -3.58 -34.93 24.93
CA THR A 292 -2.61 -35.98 24.58
C THR A 292 -3.26 -37.17 23.86
N SER A 293 -4.58 -37.34 24.00
CA SER A 293 -5.35 -38.43 23.39
C SER A 293 -5.95 -38.10 22.02
N ALA A 294 -5.75 -36.86 21.52
CA ALA A 294 -6.34 -36.31 20.29
C ALA A 294 -7.90 -36.35 20.25
N ASP A 295 -8.56 -36.55 21.39
CA ASP A 295 -10.02 -36.50 21.53
C ASP A 295 -10.56 -35.05 21.66
N GLY A 296 -9.65 -34.08 21.76
CA GLY A 296 -9.94 -32.66 21.90
C GLY A 296 -10.25 -32.22 23.33
N ARG A 297 -10.15 -33.11 24.32
CA ARG A 297 -10.20 -32.79 25.74
C ARG A 297 -8.78 -32.58 26.25
N PHE A 298 -8.52 -31.43 26.87
CA PHE A 298 -7.22 -31.17 27.48
C PHE A 298 -7.05 -32.09 28.69
N ASP A 299 -6.10 -33.00 28.68
CA ASP A 299 -5.84 -33.94 29.76
C ASP A 299 -4.51 -33.66 30.47
N LEU A 300 -3.72 -32.71 29.96
CA LEU A 300 -2.49 -32.23 30.57
C LEU A 300 -2.49 -30.71 30.70
N VAL A 301 -2.20 -30.19 31.89
CA VAL A 301 -1.97 -28.77 32.15
C VAL A 301 -0.56 -28.59 32.69
N SER A 302 0.27 -27.78 32.04
CA SER A 302 1.61 -27.42 32.51
C SER A 302 1.63 -25.97 32.99
N PHE A 303 2.30 -25.68 34.11
CA PHE A 303 2.46 -24.36 34.70
C PHE A 303 3.92 -23.93 34.64
N TYR A 304 4.13 -22.64 34.38
CA TYR A 304 5.44 -22.06 34.12
C TYR A 304 5.69 -20.82 34.98
N GLU A 305 6.94 -20.60 35.33
CA GLU A 305 7.44 -19.32 35.85
C GLU A 305 8.52 -18.81 34.88
N GLY A 306 8.11 -17.94 33.96
CA GLY A 306 8.93 -17.59 32.79
C GLY A 306 8.99 -18.76 31.81
N GLU A 307 10.19 -19.24 31.49
CA GLU A 307 10.39 -20.41 30.60
C GLU A 307 10.54 -21.73 31.38
N ALA A 308 10.61 -21.68 32.71
CA ALA A 308 10.82 -22.84 33.55
C ALA A 308 9.48 -23.48 33.93
N ILE A 309 9.31 -24.76 33.63
CA ILE A 309 8.17 -25.54 34.13
C ILE A 309 8.27 -25.70 35.65
N THR A 310 7.16 -25.52 36.35
CA THR A 310 7.08 -25.62 37.82
C THR A 310 6.15 -26.73 38.26
N ARG A 311 5.10 -27.01 37.48
CA ARG A 311 4.11 -28.03 37.79
C ARG A 311 3.44 -28.58 36.54
N GLN A 312 3.08 -29.86 36.55
CA GLN A 312 2.13 -30.46 35.63
C GLN A 312 0.98 -31.10 36.40
N GLU A 313 -0.19 -31.05 35.81
CA GLU A 313 -1.42 -31.67 36.30
C GLU A 313 -1.99 -32.49 35.15
N ALA A 314 -2.17 -33.80 35.34
CA ALA A 314 -2.71 -34.69 34.33
C ALA A 314 -3.99 -35.39 34.80
N ARG A 315 -4.87 -35.65 33.83
CA ARG A 315 -6.08 -36.46 33.96
C ARG A 315 -5.86 -37.76 33.21
N THR A 316 -5.71 -38.85 33.93
CA THR A 316 -5.31 -40.14 33.37
C THR A 316 -6.42 -41.17 33.49
N SER A 317 -6.93 -41.39 34.69
CA SER A 317 -7.85 -42.49 35.01
C SER A 317 -9.12 -42.02 35.73
N CYS A 318 -9.09 -40.86 36.40
CA CYS A 318 -10.20 -40.32 37.18
C CYS A 318 -11.18 -39.41 36.39
N GLY A 319 -11.30 -39.64 35.08
CA GLY A 319 -12.23 -38.90 34.22
C GLY A 319 -11.89 -37.42 34.10
N GLU A 320 -12.78 -36.53 34.55
CA GLU A 320 -12.57 -35.07 34.47
C GLU A 320 -11.72 -34.50 35.63
N ARG A 321 -11.38 -35.32 36.63
CA ARG A 321 -10.54 -34.92 37.77
C ARG A 321 -9.06 -35.14 37.45
N THR A 322 -8.24 -34.19 37.88
CA THR A 322 -6.79 -34.38 37.96
C THR A 322 -6.48 -35.46 38.98
N ASP A 323 -5.66 -36.42 38.58
CA ASP A 323 -5.23 -37.56 39.39
C ASP A 323 -3.71 -37.72 39.43
N VAL A 324 -2.97 -36.92 38.67
CA VAL A 324 -1.51 -36.87 38.72
C VAL A 324 -1.03 -35.43 38.80
N TRP A 325 -0.20 -35.12 39.80
CA TRP A 325 0.48 -33.83 39.95
C TRP A 325 1.99 -34.05 39.94
N ILE A 326 2.71 -33.35 39.08
CA ILE A 326 4.18 -33.42 39.00
C ILE A 326 4.75 -32.05 39.30
N HIS A 327 5.71 -31.95 40.20
CA HIS A 327 6.39 -30.70 40.54
C HIS A 327 7.84 -30.71 40.07
N TYR A 328 8.28 -29.55 39.60
CA TYR A 328 9.60 -29.34 39.03
C TYR A 328 10.35 -28.25 39.79
N ARG A 329 11.68 -28.36 39.79
CA ARG A 329 12.59 -27.30 40.27
C ARG A 329 13.84 -27.31 39.40
N GLY A 330 14.15 -26.17 38.78
CA GLY A 330 15.30 -26.08 37.88
C GLY A 330 15.20 -27.02 36.67
N GLY A 331 13.98 -27.31 36.20
CA GLY A 331 13.72 -28.25 35.10
C GLY A 331 13.73 -29.74 35.50
N GLU A 332 14.16 -30.07 36.71
CA GLU A 332 14.12 -31.46 37.21
C GLU A 332 12.82 -31.76 37.94
N LYS A 333 12.25 -32.93 37.68
CA LYS A 333 11.15 -33.48 38.46
C LYS A 333 11.62 -33.74 39.89
N ILE A 334 10.93 -33.16 40.86
CA ILE A 334 11.25 -33.32 42.30
C ILE A 334 10.18 -34.09 43.06
N ARG A 335 8.93 -34.07 42.60
CA ARG A 335 7.80 -34.73 43.26
C ARG A 335 6.76 -35.14 42.24
N GLN A 336 6.15 -36.30 42.43
CA GLN A 336 4.91 -36.70 41.77
C GLN A 336 3.92 -37.20 42.82
N GLU A 337 2.67 -36.78 42.72
CA GLU A 337 1.57 -37.17 43.58
C GLU A 337 0.48 -37.78 42.71
N GLU A 338 -0.09 -38.89 43.13
CA GLU A 338 -1.10 -39.64 42.38
C GLU A 338 -2.31 -39.97 43.27
N ASP A 339 -3.51 -39.84 42.71
CA ASP A 339 -4.80 -40.19 43.30
C ASP A 339 -5.37 -41.39 42.54
N HIS A 340 -5.26 -42.60 43.10
CA HIS A 340 -5.72 -43.83 42.46
C HIS A 340 -7.18 -44.16 42.78
N ASP A 341 -7.73 -43.59 43.85
CA ASP A 341 -9.11 -43.83 44.29
C ASP A 341 -10.11 -42.75 43.81
N CYS A 342 -9.58 -41.72 43.15
CA CYS A 342 -10.31 -40.62 42.53
C CYS A 342 -11.08 -39.75 43.53
N ASP A 343 -10.67 -39.70 44.80
CA ASP A 343 -11.29 -38.88 45.84
C ASP A 343 -10.92 -37.38 45.75
N GLY A 344 -9.96 -37.03 44.89
CA GLY A 344 -9.43 -35.69 44.66
C GLY A 344 -8.20 -35.36 45.50
N LYS A 345 -7.64 -36.33 46.23
CA LYS A 345 -6.43 -36.20 47.03
C LYS A 345 -5.45 -37.32 46.67
N ALA A 346 -4.17 -36.98 46.63
CA ALA A 346 -3.15 -37.98 46.37
C ALA A 346 -3.07 -39.01 47.51
N ASP A 347 -3.06 -40.29 47.16
CA ASP A 347 -2.82 -41.43 48.05
C ASP A 347 -1.37 -41.93 47.99
N VAL A 348 -0.64 -41.58 46.93
CA VAL A 348 0.76 -41.93 46.71
C VAL A 348 1.57 -40.68 46.36
N ARG A 349 2.76 -40.57 46.95
CA ARG A 349 3.76 -39.56 46.61
C ARG A 349 5.11 -40.21 46.28
N PHE A 350 5.69 -39.80 45.17
CA PHE A 350 7.05 -40.13 44.75
C PHE A 350 7.93 -38.89 44.88
N VAL A 351 9.11 -39.03 45.48
CA VAL A 351 10.10 -37.95 45.60
C VAL A 351 11.34 -38.31 44.80
N PHE A 352 11.87 -37.32 44.07
CA PHE A 352 12.99 -37.48 43.15
C PHE A 352 14.16 -36.60 43.57
N GLU A 353 15.38 -37.13 43.45
CA GLU A 353 16.64 -36.43 43.74
C GLU A 353 17.62 -36.71 42.60
N GLY A 354 18.14 -35.65 41.95
CA GLY A 354 19.02 -35.77 40.78
C GLY A 354 18.40 -36.58 39.63
N GLY A 355 17.10 -36.36 39.38
CA GLY A 355 16.33 -37.04 38.34
C GLY A 355 15.98 -38.52 38.62
N LYS A 356 16.36 -39.08 39.78
CA LYS A 356 16.06 -40.48 40.14
C LYS A 356 15.04 -40.57 41.24
N LEU A 357 14.23 -41.63 41.25
CA LEU A 357 13.30 -41.91 42.34
C LEU A 357 14.09 -42.16 43.63
N ALA A 358 13.93 -41.29 44.61
CA ALA A 358 14.57 -41.37 45.92
C ALA A 358 13.71 -42.15 46.93
N ARG A 359 12.39 -41.92 46.92
CA ARG A 359 11.45 -42.62 47.81
C ARG A 359 10.01 -42.58 47.29
N LYS A 360 9.23 -43.56 47.74
CA LYS A 360 7.76 -43.65 47.59
C LYS A 360 7.12 -43.60 48.98
N GLU A 361 6.15 -42.72 49.14
CA GLU A 361 5.39 -42.49 50.37
C GLU A 361 3.91 -42.80 50.10
N LEU A 362 3.26 -43.49 51.03
CA LEU A 362 1.80 -43.55 51.09
C LEU A 362 1.32 -42.33 51.85
N VAL A 363 0.48 -41.52 51.23
CA VAL A 363 -0.06 -40.31 51.82
C VAL A 363 -1.29 -40.71 52.63
N ALA A 364 -1.23 -40.55 53.96
CA ALA A 364 -2.35 -40.90 54.82
C ALA A 364 -3.54 -39.96 54.53
N ARG A 365 -4.73 -40.56 54.40
CA ARG A 365 -6.01 -39.90 54.10
C ARG A 365 -6.45 -38.88 55.14
#